data_AF-A0A1Q4DGC5-F1
#
_entry.id   AF-A0A1Q4DGC5-F1
#
_cell.length_a   1.000
_cell.length_b   1.000
_cell.length_c   1.000
_cell.angle_alpha   90.00
_cell.angle_beta   90.00
_cell.angle_gamma   90.00
#
_symmetry.space_group_name_H-M   'P 1'
#
loop_
_entity.id
_entity.type
_entity.pdbx_description
1 polymer ?
#
loop_
_entity_poly.entity_id
_entity_poly.type
_entity_poly.pdbx_seq_one_letter_code
_entity_poly.pdbx_strand_id
1 'polypeptide(L)'
;MSWRSELAQLGAELATMCTFSADAMEQATTALVNADLRLAEQVISGDDRIDRLRARAEDDAYRLLSLQAPGGAGPAADRDRDPGGGEDRADG
;
A
#
# COMPACT_ATOMS: atom_id res chain seq x y z
N MET A 1 -19.60 -9.54 -15.23
CA MET A 1 -18.74 -10.33 -14.32
C MET A 1 -19.53 -10.60 -13.05
N SER A 2 -19.29 -11.71 -12.35
CA SER A 2 -20.03 -12.07 -11.12
C SER A 2 -19.30 -11.54 -9.89
N TRP A 3 -20.03 -11.11 -8.87
CA TRP A 3 -19.50 -10.70 -7.55
C TRP A 3 -18.43 -11.64 -6.98
N ARG A 4 -18.62 -12.96 -7.13
CA ARG A 4 -17.64 -13.96 -6.67
C ARG A 4 -16.29 -13.83 -7.38
N SER A 5 -16.31 -13.42 -8.64
CA SER A 5 -15.10 -13.16 -9.42
C SER A 5 -14.39 -11.89 -8.95
N GLU A 6 -15.14 -10.86 -8.57
CA GLU A 6 -14.56 -9.60 -8.08
C GLU A 6 -13.95 -9.79 -6.68
N LEU A 7 -14.59 -10.54 -5.79
CA LEU A 7 -13.99 -10.96 -4.52
C LEU A 7 -12.73 -11.81 -4.70
N ALA A 8 -12.74 -12.73 -5.67
CA ALA A 8 -11.57 -13.55 -5.97
C ALA A 8 -10.40 -12.69 -6.48
N GLN A 9 -10.71 -11.67 -7.30
CA GLN A 9 -9.71 -10.72 -7.79
C GLN A 9 -9.13 -9.89 -6.64
N LEU A 10 -9.97 -9.30 -5.78
CA LEU A 10 -9.51 -8.57 -4.59
C LEU A 10 -8.61 -9.45 -3.70
N GLY A 11 -8.98 -10.72 -3.51
CA GLY A 11 -8.15 -11.67 -2.77
C GLY A 11 -6.77 -11.90 -3.42
N ALA A 12 -6.70 -11.98 -4.74
CA ALA A 12 -5.44 -12.13 -5.47
C ALA A 12 -4.56 -10.88 -5.38
N GLU A 13 -5.15 -9.69 -5.40
CA GLU A 13 -4.45 -8.42 -5.25
C GLU A 13 -3.88 -8.26 -3.84
N LEU A 14 -4.65 -8.61 -2.81
CA LEU A 14 -4.17 -8.64 -1.42
C LEU A 14 -3.04 -9.65 -1.22
N ALA A 15 -3.16 -10.85 -1.79
CA ALA A 15 -2.10 -11.86 -1.74
C ALA A 15 -0.80 -11.34 -2.38
N THR A 16 -0.93 -10.66 -3.52
CA THR A 16 0.20 -10.02 -4.22
C THR A 16 0.86 -8.94 -3.36
N MET A 17 0.08 -8.09 -2.70
CA MET A 17 0.59 -7.07 -1.77
C MET A 17 1.33 -7.70 -0.58
N CYS A 18 0.83 -8.81 -0.04
CA CYS A 18 1.50 -9.56 1.02
C CYS A 18 2.87 -10.09 0.57
N THR A 19 2.97 -10.63 -0.66
CA THR A 19 4.26 -11.07 -1.22
C THR A 19 5.25 -9.91 -1.31
N PHE A 20 4.84 -8.75 -1.86
CA PHE A 20 5.73 -7.59 -1.92
C PHE A 20 6.17 -7.09 -0.55
N SER A 21 5.26 -7.13 0.43
CA SER A 21 5.59 -6.73 1.80
C SER A 21 6.61 -7.68 2.44
N ALA A 22 6.45 -8.99 2.23
CA ALA A 22 7.40 -10.00 2.72
C ALA A 22 8.80 -9.80 2.12
N ASP A 23 8.88 -9.61 0.80
CA ASP A 23 10.14 -9.35 0.09
C ASP A 23 10.81 -8.06 0.60
N ALA A 24 10.05 -6.99 0.80
CA ALA A 24 10.56 -5.73 1.34
C ALA A 24 11.11 -5.89 2.77
N MET A 25 10.43 -6.66 3.62
CA MET A 25 10.89 -6.96 4.98
C MET A 25 12.19 -7.78 5.00
N GLU A 26 12.33 -8.75 4.10
CA GLU A 26 13.56 -9.53 3.94
C GLU A 26 14.73 -8.64 3.50
N GLN A 27 14.50 -7.77 2.51
CA GLN A 27 15.49 -6.82 2.02
C GLN A 27 15.87 -5.79 3.09
N ALA A 28 14.91 -5.27 3.86
CA ALA A 28 15.15 -4.35 4.96
C ALA A 28 16.04 -4.97 6.03
N THR A 29 15.77 -6.23 6.38
CA THR A 29 16.56 -6.98 7.35
C THR A 29 17.98 -7.18 6.86
N THR A 30 18.14 -7.56 5.58
CA THR A 30 19.44 -7.70 4.92
C THR A 30 20.21 -6.38 4.92
N ALA A 31 19.55 -5.27 4.59
CA ALA A 31 20.17 -3.94 4.57
C ALA A 31 20.66 -3.53 5.96
N LEU A 32 19.83 -3.74 6.98
CA LEU A 32 20.15 -3.39 8.36
C LEU A 32 21.33 -4.21 8.91
N VAL A 33 21.33 -5.53 8.71
CA VAL A 33 22.39 -6.42 9.20
C VAL A 33 23.73 -6.13 8.53
N ASN A 34 23.73 -5.78 7.25
CA ASN A 34 24.95 -5.53 6.47
C ASN A 34 25.36 -4.06 6.41
N ALA A 35 24.60 -3.15 7.04
CA ALA A 35 24.76 -1.70 6.90
C ALA A 35 24.79 -1.22 5.43
N ASP A 36 23.97 -1.85 4.57
CA ASP A 36 23.86 -1.52 3.14
C ASP A 36 22.85 -0.39 2.95
N LEU A 37 23.35 0.85 2.89
CA LEU A 37 22.55 2.05 2.68
C LEU A 37 21.76 1.99 1.36
N ARG A 38 22.36 1.46 0.29
CA ARG A 38 21.73 1.44 -1.04
C ARG A 38 20.54 0.50 -1.06
N LEU A 39 20.64 -0.66 -0.41
CA LEU A 39 19.52 -1.58 -0.28
C LEU A 39 18.40 -0.98 0.59
N ALA A 40 18.75 -0.26 1.67
CA ALA A 40 17.77 0.44 2.49
C ALA A 40 16.99 1.49 1.69
N GLU A 41 17.68 2.31 0.88
CA GLU A 41 17.05 3.31 0.00
C GLU A 41 16.12 2.66 -1.04
N GLN A 42 16.49 1.49 -1.56
CA GLN A 42 15.65 0.70 -2.47
C GLN A 42 14.37 0.21 -1.78
N VAL A 43 14.46 -0.27 -0.54
CA VAL A 43 13.30 -0.68 0.25
C VAL A 43 12.35 0.49 0.47
N ILE A 44 12.87 1.64 0.89
CA ILE A 44 12.06 2.86 1.12
C ILE A 44 11.36 3.28 -0.17
N SER A 45 12.09 3.34 -1.28
CA SER A 45 11.52 3.68 -2.59
C SER A 45 10.52 2.63 -3.09
N GLY A 46 10.67 1.38 -2.66
CA GLY A 46 9.77 0.27 -2.98
C GLY A 46 8.42 0.35 -2.28
N ASP A 47 8.34 1.05 -1.15
CA ASP A 47 7.12 1.19 -0.34
C ASP A 47 5.98 1.87 -1.12
N ASP A 48 6.30 2.85 -1.98
CA ASP A 48 5.37 3.49 -2.92
C ASP A 48 4.56 2.50 -3.76
N ARG A 49 5.15 1.34 -4.09
CA ARG A 49 4.45 0.29 -4.83
C ARG A 49 3.42 -0.41 -3.97
N ILE A 50 3.75 -0.71 -2.71
CA ILE A 50 2.85 -1.36 -1.75
C ILE A 50 1.67 -0.42 -1.45
N ASP A 51 1.93 0.86 -1.27
CA ASP A 51 0.89 1.88 -1.07
C ASP A 51 -0.10 1.99 -2.23
N ARG A 52 0.40 1.91 -3.47
CA ARG A 52 -0.46 1.89 -4.66
C ARG A 52 -1.32 0.62 -4.75
N LEU A 53 -0.79 -0.53 -4.35
CA LEU A 53 -1.57 -1.78 -4.30
C LEU A 53 -2.63 -1.72 -3.21
N ARG A 54 -2.29 -1.19 -2.03
CA ARG A 54 -3.22 -0.95 -0.92
C ARG A 54 -4.39 -0.07 -1.37
N ALA A 55 -4.10 1.10 -1.94
CA ALA A 55 -5.12 2.05 -2.35
C ALA A 55 -6.11 1.46 -3.38
N ARG A 56 -5.62 0.61 -4.30
CA ARG A 56 -6.47 -0.11 -5.26
C ARG A 56 -7.37 -1.14 -4.57
N ALA A 57 -6.79 -1.95 -3.69
CA ALA A 57 -7.54 -2.95 -2.94
C ALA A 57 -8.62 -2.33 -2.04
N GLU A 58 -8.34 -1.17 -1.45
CA GLU A 58 -9.31 -0.38 -0.69
C GLU A 58 -10.46 0.12 -1.58
N ASP A 59 -10.16 0.70 -2.74
CA ASP A 59 -11.19 1.17 -3.69
C ASP A 59 -12.09 0.02 -4.17
N ASP A 60 -11.50 -1.12 -4.53
CA ASP A 60 -12.26 -2.29 -4.94
C ASP A 60 -13.10 -2.86 -3.79
N ALA A 61 -12.57 -2.91 -2.56
CA ALA A 61 -13.33 -3.31 -1.38
C ALA A 61 -14.52 -2.36 -1.13
N TYR A 62 -14.34 -1.05 -1.30
CA TYR A 62 -15.41 -0.07 -1.16
C TYR A 62 -16.47 -0.21 -2.24
N ARG A 63 -16.07 -0.38 -3.50
CA ARG A 63 -16.99 -0.65 -4.61
C ARG A 63 -17.83 -1.87 -4.32
N LEU A 64 -17.18 -2.93 -3.85
CA LEU A 64 -17.82 -4.17 -3.49
C LEU A 64 -18.82 -3.99 -2.34
N LEU A 65 -18.43 -3.36 -1.24
CA LEU A 65 -19.33 -3.11 -0.10
C LEU A 65 -20.53 -2.23 -0.48
N SER A 66 -20.33 -1.25 -1.35
CA SER A 66 -21.38 -0.33 -1.81
C SER A 66 -22.45 -1.02 -2.66
N LEU A 67 -22.09 -2.10 -3.38
CA LEU A 67 -23.03 -2.92 -4.15
C LEU A 67 -23.98 -3.74 -3.26
N GLN A 68 -23.68 -3.92 -1.97
CA GLN A 68 -24.45 -4.75 -1.03
C GLN A 68 -25.14 -3.95 0.09
N ALA A 69 -24.86 -2.65 0.26
CA ALA A 69 -25.42 -1.84 1.34
C ALA A 69 -26.58 -0.94 0.85
N PRO A 70 -27.77 -0.97 1.50
CA PRO A 70 -28.93 -0.14 1.12
C PRO A 70 -28.80 1.36 1.51
N GLY A 71 -27.65 1.80 2.05
CA GLY A 71 -27.39 3.19 2.44
C GLY A 71 -25.89 3.49 2.41
N GLY A 72 -25.36 3.83 1.23
CA GLY A 72 -23.95 4.15 1.04
C GLY A 72 -23.56 5.49 1.66
N ALA A 73 -22.85 5.46 2.78
CA ALA A 73 -22.03 6.57 3.27
C ALA A 73 -20.59 6.07 3.33
N GLY A 74 -19.82 6.30 2.26
CA GLY A 74 -18.37 6.11 2.27
C GLY A 74 -17.71 7.12 3.22
N PRO A 75 -16.62 6.77 3.92
CA PRO A 75 -16.06 7.67 4.92
C PRO A 75 -15.46 8.91 4.25
N ALA A 76 -16.03 10.07 4.58
CA ALA A 76 -15.37 11.35 4.43
C ALA A 76 -14.22 11.43 5.45
N ALA A 77 -12.98 11.11 5.06
CA ALA A 77 -11.78 11.38 5.86
C ALA A 77 -10.48 11.28 5.06
N ASP A 78 -10.40 12.00 3.93
CA ASP A 78 -9.10 12.48 3.45
C ASP A 78 -8.75 13.76 4.22
N ARG A 79 -8.22 13.61 5.44
CA ARG A 79 -7.75 14.76 6.25
C ARG A 79 -6.34 14.65 6.81
N ASP A 80 -5.63 13.53 6.62
CA ASP A 80 -4.29 13.35 7.20
C ASP A 80 -3.25 12.74 6.24
N ARG A 81 -3.48 12.71 4.91
CA ARG A 81 -2.39 12.35 3.99
C ARG A 81 -1.51 13.57 3.74
N ASP A 82 -0.58 13.78 4.67
CA ASP A 82 0.57 14.67 4.54
C ASP A 82 1.20 14.53 3.14
N PRO A 83 1.12 15.56 2.27
CA PRO A 83 1.79 15.54 0.99
C PRO A 83 3.25 15.87 1.26
N GLY A 84 4.07 14.83 1.40
CA GLY A 84 5.53 14.87 1.43
C GLY A 84 6.15 16.27 1.47
N GLY A 85 6.34 16.80 2.67
CA GLY A 85 7.15 17.98 2.91
C GLY A 85 8.64 17.67 2.77
N GLY A 86 9.07 17.40 1.54
CA GLY A 86 10.48 17.52 1.17
C GLY A 86 10.81 18.99 0.97
N GLU A 87 11.42 19.62 1.97
CA GLU A 87 12.20 20.87 1.86
C GLU A 87 13.11 20.92 3.10
N ASP A 88 14.33 20.40 2.96
CA ASP A 88 15.53 21.23 2.78
C ASP A 88 15.94 21.96 4.07
N ARG A 89 16.96 21.41 4.74
CA ARG A 89 18.16 22.15 5.15
C ARG A 89 19.20 21.23 5.75
N ALA A 90 20.23 20.98 4.95
CA ALA A 90 21.59 21.03 5.46
C ALA A 90 21.82 22.36 6.21
N ASP A 91 22.39 22.29 7.40
CA ASP A 91 23.57 23.04 7.87
C ASP A 91 23.54 23.17 9.40
N GLY A 92 24.66 22.79 10.03
CA GLY A 92 24.87 22.69 11.48
C GLY A 92 26.02 21.75 11.80
#